data_AF-A0A952PPF3-F1
#
_entry.id   AF-A0A952PPF3-F1
#
_cell.length_a   1.000
_cell.length_b   1.000
_cell.length_c   1.000
_cell.angle_alpha   90.00
_cell.angle_beta   90.00
_cell.angle_gamma   90.00
#
_symmetry.space_group_name_H-M   'P 1'
#
loop_
_entity.id
_entity.type
_entity.pdbx_description
1 polymer ?
#
loop_
_entity_poly.entity_id
_entity_poly.type
_entity_poly.pdbx_seq_one_letter_code
_entity_poly.pdbx_strand_id
1 'polypeptide(L)'
;MHINPMISVKVAAAMLGRDKKYVREKLDQGLYKGEKRLDGDKERWFVQKNDIDAELASMPIVTPNGTYFMNGDIPTVIENELTTPPPPAPRRRRKTAEKAKPVVDAKVVQENFAPDAHPADGVENNDLFFGVEEVDDVSVTTATVEVSVTTTGPLPEFEKPIVGHIAETVVDAAVVEETAETVSVTVSSPGFDTVATIALDAQSGVSFYDVYEDYEDAALFKNVQGSETYFFDAAVDDVVREALRDQALVEAISAAADAPSMMTVVRVMAREFAKRLDDHRLIAARLVEELEERNLRLRLLPDLQRKAEEAERLEFEAAAYRLQISCMEQQQFDTVVMLERAEQETIPQLEALLEEEYRMHSIEVARLREQITDLSTRATFDEKNRATIVELEAALMDLIEAKDRERREAQAEIDRMRQEREIEIQRLTEEAAQLKREKDKDLAQIAQFTAEYQRQKEFEIAVLNDEADLLQQEKKIIQARLDERLAEIALQAQAIERLESDLRNATACSATEKQSAKEEAERIAREMGTEITALNDRLSKLTEQLTVSQMPWWKRWLMPSP
;
A
#
# COMPACT_ATOMS: atom_id res chain seq x y z
N MET A 1 -23.80 -13.69 -2.85
CA MET A 1 -23.78 -12.21 -2.81
C MET A 1 -22.35 -11.75 -2.56
N HIS A 2 -21.76 -10.89 -3.39
CA HIS A 2 -20.40 -10.38 -3.17
C HIS A 2 -20.46 -9.13 -2.27
N ILE A 3 -19.90 -9.24 -1.06
CA ILE A 3 -19.81 -8.12 -0.11
C ILE A 3 -18.59 -7.28 -0.53
N ASN A 4 -18.83 -6.12 -1.14
CA ASN A 4 -17.74 -5.21 -1.49
C ASN A 4 -17.12 -4.63 -0.21
N PRO A 5 -15.80 -4.74 -0.02
CA PRO A 5 -15.14 -4.19 1.17
C PRO A 5 -15.25 -2.67 1.20
N MET A 6 -15.63 -2.12 2.36
CA MET A 6 -15.74 -0.68 2.59
C MET A 6 -14.55 -0.18 3.41
N ILE A 7 -13.95 0.94 2.99
CA ILE A 7 -12.81 1.58 3.63
C ILE A 7 -13.18 2.97 4.13
N SER A 8 -12.60 3.40 5.26
CA SER A 8 -12.87 4.73 5.80
C SER A 8 -12.32 5.82 4.87
N VAL A 9 -12.97 6.99 4.82
CA VAL A 9 -12.50 8.15 4.04
C VAL A 9 -11.04 8.54 4.37
N LYS A 10 -10.56 8.28 5.61
CA LYS A 10 -9.16 8.51 6.00
C LYS A 10 -8.20 7.58 5.26
N VAL A 11 -8.56 6.30 5.11
CA VAL A 11 -7.74 5.29 4.43
C VAL A 11 -7.79 5.50 2.93
N ALA A 12 -8.97 5.77 2.36
CA ALA A 12 -9.12 6.10 0.95
C ALA A 12 -8.27 7.32 0.53
N ALA A 13 -8.26 8.38 1.36
CA ALA A 13 -7.43 9.55 1.13
C ALA A 13 -5.92 9.23 1.13
N ALA A 14 -5.48 8.34 2.02
CA ALA A 14 -4.09 7.89 2.08
C ALA A 14 -3.69 7.04 0.85
N MET A 15 -4.57 6.15 0.39
CA MET A 15 -4.35 5.33 -0.81
C MET A 15 -4.23 6.18 -2.08
N LEU A 16 -5.06 7.23 -2.20
CA LEU A 16 -5.02 8.15 -3.35
C LEU A 16 -3.92 9.22 -3.26
N GLY A 17 -3.25 9.36 -2.12
CA GLY A 17 -2.30 10.46 -1.88
C GLY A 17 -2.95 11.86 -1.96
N ARG A 18 -4.23 11.98 -1.59
CA ARG A 18 -5.03 13.23 -1.64
C ARG A 18 -5.59 13.61 -0.28
N ASP A 19 -6.09 14.83 -0.18
CA ASP A 19 -6.74 15.31 1.05
C ASP A 19 -8.10 14.63 1.29
N LYS A 20 -8.47 14.44 2.56
CA LYS A 20 -9.78 13.89 2.94
C LYS A 20 -10.97 14.69 2.40
N LYS A 21 -10.78 16.00 2.15
CA LYS A 21 -11.80 16.87 1.55
C LYS A 21 -12.13 16.44 0.11
N TYR A 22 -11.12 16.04 -0.65
CA TYR A 22 -11.29 15.56 -2.03
C TYR A 22 -12.16 14.31 -2.10
N VAL A 23 -11.89 13.33 -1.23
CA VAL A 23 -12.68 12.09 -1.16
C VAL A 23 -14.12 12.37 -0.72
N ARG A 24 -14.34 13.30 0.22
CA ARG A 24 -15.70 13.72 0.62
C ARG A 24 -16.44 14.44 -0.50
N GLU A 25 -15.76 15.34 -1.20
CA GLU A 25 -16.35 16.08 -2.32
C GLU A 25 -16.78 15.13 -3.45
N LYS A 26 -15.99 14.09 -3.75
CA LYS A 26 -16.37 13.04 -4.71
C LYS A 26 -17.55 12.18 -4.24
N LEU A 27 -17.66 11.95 -2.93
CA LEU A 27 -18.77 11.24 -2.32
C LEU A 27 -20.06 12.09 -2.35
N ASP A 28 -19.95 13.39 -2.06
CA ASP A 28 -21.05 14.36 -2.15
C ASP A 28 -21.51 14.56 -3.61
N GLN A 29 -20.61 14.44 -4.58
CA GLN A 29 -20.91 14.44 -6.03
C GLN A 29 -21.53 13.12 -6.52
N GLY A 30 -21.61 12.08 -5.69
CA GLY A 30 -22.13 10.76 -6.06
C GLY A 30 -21.22 9.96 -6.99
N LEU A 31 -19.95 10.36 -7.13
CA LEU A 31 -18.96 9.65 -7.94
C LEU A 31 -18.41 8.41 -7.22
N TYR A 32 -18.41 8.42 -5.90
CA TYR A 32 -18.08 7.26 -5.08
C TYR A 32 -19.31 6.76 -4.32
N LYS A 33 -19.53 5.45 -4.32
CA LYS A 33 -20.55 4.81 -3.50
C LYS A 33 -20.02 4.70 -2.07
N GLY A 34 -20.69 5.41 -1.16
CA GLY A 34 -20.34 5.41 0.25
C GLY A 34 -21.56 5.40 1.15
N GLU A 35 -21.36 4.93 2.37
CA GLU A 35 -22.36 4.89 3.43
C GLU A 35 -21.80 5.54 4.68
N LYS A 36 -22.65 6.29 5.40
CA LYS A 36 -22.31 6.84 6.70
C LYS A 36 -22.59 5.78 7.76
N ARG A 37 -21.54 5.26 8.41
CA ARG A 37 -21.67 4.28 9.50
C ARG A 37 -21.26 4.90 10.83
N LEU A 38 -21.90 4.45 11.90
CA LEU A 38 -21.49 4.75 13.26
C LEU A 38 -20.31 3.82 13.62
N ASP A 39 -19.14 4.41 13.79
CA ASP A 39 -17.93 3.72 14.23
C ASP A 39 -17.66 4.18 15.67
N GLY A 40 -18.30 3.50 16.62
CA GLY A 40 -18.51 3.96 18.00
C GLY A 40 -19.51 5.13 18.06
N ASP A 41 -19.25 6.12 18.91
CA ASP A 41 -20.13 7.30 19.09
C ASP A 41 -19.97 8.39 18.01
N LYS A 42 -19.21 8.10 16.94
CA LYS A 42 -18.89 9.07 15.89
C LYS A 42 -19.29 8.52 14.54
N GLU A 43 -20.13 9.28 13.85
CA GLU A 43 -20.48 8.99 12.47
C GLU A 43 -19.26 9.22 11.55
N ARG A 44 -18.89 8.20 10.79
CA ARG A 44 -17.80 8.24 9.81
C ARG A 44 -18.31 7.82 8.44
N TRP A 45 -17.78 8.46 7.41
CA TRP A 45 -18.04 8.07 6.03
C TRP A 45 -17.11 6.93 5.61
N PHE A 46 -17.69 5.93 4.98
CA PHE A 46 -16.99 4.79 4.36
C PHE A 46 -17.29 4.77 2.86
N VAL A 47 -16.31 4.32 2.08
CA VAL A 47 -16.34 4.28 0.62
C VAL A 47 -16.05 2.85 0.15
N GLN A 48 -16.69 2.38 -0.91
CA GLN A 48 -16.37 1.09 -1.50
C GLN A 48 -14.94 1.08 -2.05
N LYS A 49 -14.17 0.03 -1.72
CA LYS A 49 -12.78 -0.09 -2.16
C LYS A 49 -12.64 -0.10 -3.68
N ASN A 50 -13.57 -0.73 -4.39
CA ASN A 50 -13.54 -0.84 -5.85
C ASN A 50 -13.55 0.52 -6.56
N ASP A 51 -14.28 1.51 -6.03
CA ASP A 51 -14.33 2.86 -6.61
C ASP A 51 -12.97 3.58 -6.42
N ILE A 52 -12.29 3.32 -5.30
CA ILE A 52 -10.97 3.86 -5.01
C ILE A 52 -9.89 3.17 -5.84
N ASP A 53 -9.96 1.85 -6.01
CA ASP A 53 -9.05 1.09 -6.86
C ASP A 53 -9.23 1.45 -8.35
N ALA A 54 -10.46 1.72 -8.80
CA ALA A 54 -10.75 2.21 -10.15
C ALA A 54 -10.19 3.62 -10.40
N GLU A 55 -10.29 4.53 -9.41
CA GLU A 55 -9.66 5.85 -9.49
C GLU A 55 -8.13 5.73 -9.45
N LEU A 56 -7.59 4.84 -8.62
CA LEU A 56 -6.16 4.62 -8.54
C LEU A 56 -5.60 4.07 -9.87
N ALA A 57 -6.37 3.22 -10.56
CA ALA A 57 -6.04 2.72 -11.89
C ALA A 57 -6.18 3.79 -12.99
N SER A 58 -7.06 4.79 -12.81
CA SER A 58 -7.22 5.90 -13.74
C SER A 58 -6.21 7.04 -13.50
N MET A 59 -5.59 7.09 -12.31
CA MET A 59 -4.57 8.09 -12.01
C MET A 59 -3.26 7.77 -12.76
N PRO A 60 -2.68 8.76 -13.46
CA PRO A 60 -1.35 8.58 -14.05
C PRO A 60 -0.35 8.34 -12.93
N ILE A 61 0.41 7.24 -13.00
CA ILE A 61 1.46 6.90 -12.04
C ILE A 61 2.53 7.98 -12.09
N VAL A 62 2.49 8.91 -11.13
CA VAL A 62 3.54 9.92 -10.96
C VAL A 62 4.67 9.26 -10.19
N THR A 63 5.72 8.83 -10.90
CA THR A 63 6.96 8.44 -10.23
C THR A 63 7.62 9.68 -9.61
N PRO A 64 8.34 9.54 -8.49
CA PRO A 64 8.98 10.68 -7.79
C PRO A 64 10.02 11.46 -8.62
N ASN A 65 10.34 11.00 -9.83
CA ASN A 65 11.25 11.66 -10.76
C ASN A 65 10.55 12.45 -11.89
N GLY A 66 9.22 12.58 -11.86
CA GLY A 66 8.51 13.53 -12.74
C GLY A 66 8.38 13.11 -14.21
N THR A 67 8.38 11.81 -14.51
CA THR A 67 8.10 11.31 -15.87
C THR A 67 6.74 10.63 -15.94
N TYR A 68 5.87 11.17 -16.80
CA TYR A 68 4.57 10.60 -17.16
C TYR A 68 4.79 9.45 -18.15
N PHE A 69 4.41 8.22 -17.78
CA PHE A 69 4.21 7.15 -18.75
C PHE A 69 2.73 7.08 -19.11
N MET A 70 2.41 7.48 -20.34
CA MET A 70 1.15 7.15 -21.01
C MET A 70 1.45 6.05 -22.03
N ASN A 71 1.05 4.81 -21.72
CA ASN A 71 0.75 3.82 -22.77
C ASN A 71 -0.72 4.09 -23.16
N GLY A 72 -1.13 4.19 -24.42
CA GLY A 72 -0.44 4.22 -25.70
C GLY A 72 -1.55 4.50 -26.71
N ASP A 73 -1.36 5.52 -27.53
CA ASP A 73 -1.91 5.63 -28.88
C ASP A 73 -1.19 6.81 -29.55
N ILE A 74 -0.42 6.46 -30.58
CA ILE A 74 0.33 7.40 -31.42
C ILE A 74 -0.68 8.19 -32.25
N PRO A 75 -0.57 9.53 -32.29
CA PRO A 75 -0.43 10.14 -33.60
C PRO A 75 0.70 11.17 -33.65
N THR A 76 1.60 10.92 -34.60
CA THR A 76 2.25 11.91 -35.47
C THR A 76 2.80 13.18 -34.84
N VAL A 77 4.13 13.17 -34.69
CA VAL A 77 5.08 14.22 -35.09
C VAL A 77 4.43 15.57 -35.45
N ILE A 78 4.49 16.50 -34.51
CA ILE A 78 4.58 17.92 -34.82
C ILE A 78 5.88 18.39 -34.17
N GLU A 79 6.88 18.64 -35.02
CA GLU A 79 8.07 19.40 -34.66
C GLU A 79 7.63 20.77 -34.15
N ASN A 80 7.85 21.02 -32.86
CA ASN A 80 7.88 22.37 -32.33
C ASN A 80 9.28 22.62 -31.78
N GLU A 81 9.94 23.57 -32.43
CA GLU A 81 11.10 24.30 -31.96
C GLU A 81 10.89 24.88 -30.54
N LEU A 82 11.97 25.47 -29.99
CA LEU A 82 12.05 26.25 -28.75
C LEU A 82 12.16 25.39 -27.47
N THR A 83 13.05 25.63 -26.51
CA THR A 83 13.88 26.79 -26.18
C THR A 83 14.97 26.32 -25.23
N THR A 84 16.20 26.81 -25.39
CA THR A 84 17.27 26.64 -24.41
C THR A 84 16.92 27.37 -23.09
N PRO A 85 17.15 26.75 -21.92
CA PRO A 85 16.96 27.44 -20.64
C PRO A 85 18.05 28.53 -20.46
N PRO A 86 17.69 29.73 -19.97
CA PRO A 86 18.66 30.78 -19.73
C PRO A 86 19.57 30.45 -18.53
N PRO A 87 20.82 30.91 -18.51
CA PRO A 87 21.77 30.65 -17.43
C PRO A 87 21.33 31.33 -16.11
N PRO A 88 21.67 30.74 -14.95
CA PRO A 88 21.30 31.28 -13.65
C PRO A 88 21.94 32.64 -13.41
N ALA A 89 21.09 33.64 -13.14
CA ALA A 89 21.51 35.00 -12.81
C ALA A 89 22.39 35.04 -11.54
N PRO A 90 23.40 35.94 -11.48
CA PRO A 90 24.30 36.05 -10.34
C PRO A 90 23.55 36.52 -9.08
N ARG A 91 23.56 35.68 -8.05
CA ARG A 91 23.07 35.99 -6.70
C ARG A 91 23.76 37.24 -6.15
N ARG A 92 23.01 38.34 -6.11
CA ARG A 92 23.33 39.58 -5.37
C ARG A 92 23.56 39.25 -3.90
N ARG A 93 24.80 39.36 -3.43
CA ARG A 93 25.17 39.37 -2.00
C ARG A 93 24.42 40.51 -1.30
N ARG A 94 23.37 40.19 -0.53
CA ARG A 94 22.84 41.09 0.49
C ARG A 94 23.77 41.03 1.71
N LYS A 95 24.47 42.13 1.96
CA LYS A 95 25.08 42.43 3.25
C LYS A 95 23.94 42.65 4.24
N THR A 96 23.68 41.69 5.11
CA THR A 96 22.89 41.91 6.33
C THR A 96 23.84 42.26 7.45
N ALA A 97 23.64 43.45 8.00
CA ALA A 97 24.36 44.00 9.14
C ALA A 97 24.21 43.10 10.37
N GLU A 98 25.35 42.80 11.00
CA GLU A 98 25.45 42.35 12.39
C GLU A 98 24.70 43.32 13.30
N LYS A 99 23.67 42.82 13.97
CA LYS A 99 23.16 43.39 15.21
C LYS A 99 23.48 42.41 16.33
N ALA A 100 24.52 42.75 17.09
CA ALA A 100 24.91 42.10 18.32
C ALA A 100 23.71 42.02 19.29
N LYS A 101 23.48 40.83 19.85
CA LYS A 101 22.71 40.62 21.08
C LYS A 101 23.68 40.16 22.17
N PRO A 102 23.58 40.71 23.39
CA PRO A 102 24.47 40.36 24.48
C PRO A 102 24.11 38.99 25.07
N VAL A 103 25.19 38.28 25.41
CA VAL A 103 25.26 37.04 26.19
C VAL A 103 24.62 37.26 27.56
N VAL A 104 23.71 36.35 27.94
CA VAL A 104 23.24 36.20 29.32
C VAL A 104 23.76 34.87 29.83
N ASP A 105 24.44 34.95 30.97
CA ASP A 105 25.07 33.89 31.73
C ASP A 105 24.15 32.70 31.99
N ALA A 106 24.60 31.50 31.59
CA ALA A 106 24.04 30.24 32.05
C ALA A 106 25.03 29.57 32.99
N LYS A 107 24.60 29.51 34.26
CA LYS A 107 25.24 28.87 35.40
C LYS A 107 25.69 27.44 35.10
N VAL A 108 26.93 27.20 35.50
CA VAL A 108 27.52 25.92 35.89
C VAL A 108 26.61 25.20 36.89
N VAL A 109 26.19 23.98 36.55
CA VAL A 109 25.78 22.95 37.50
C VAL A 109 26.61 21.71 37.19
N GLN A 110 27.57 21.46 38.08
CA GLN A 110 28.27 20.19 38.22
C GLN A 110 27.30 19.19 38.86
N GLU A 111 27.06 18.06 38.21
CA GLU A 111 26.68 16.84 38.91
C GLU A 111 27.62 15.72 38.49
N ASN A 112 28.41 15.31 39.48
CA ASN A 112 29.15 14.06 39.52
C ASN A 112 28.15 12.91 39.63
N PHE A 113 28.28 11.86 38.82
CA PHE A 113 28.09 10.50 39.33
C PHE A 113 28.98 9.53 38.52
N ALA A 114 29.74 8.76 39.28
CA ALA A 114 30.71 7.78 38.84
C ALA A 114 30.02 6.46 38.40
N PRO A 115 30.77 5.52 37.79
CA PRO A 115 30.25 4.32 37.14
C PRO A 115 30.35 3.08 38.06
N ASP A 116 29.38 2.17 37.98
CA ASP A 116 29.44 0.79 38.49
C ASP A 116 28.80 -0.10 37.42
N ALA A 117 29.57 -0.98 36.77
CA ALA A 117 29.89 -2.36 37.16
C ALA A 117 28.86 -3.38 36.63
N HIS A 118 29.35 -4.19 35.68
CA HIS A 118 28.85 -5.47 35.15
C HIS A 118 28.57 -6.53 36.26
N PRO A 119 28.31 -7.83 35.93
CA PRO A 119 27.33 -8.48 35.04
C PRO A 119 26.60 -9.65 35.78
N ALA A 120 25.60 -10.30 35.17
CA ALA A 120 25.18 -11.69 35.43
C ALA A 120 24.04 -12.06 34.47
N ASP A 121 24.18 -13.10 33.65
CA ASP A 121 23.59 -14.45 33.83
C ASP A 121 22.07 -14.38 34.01
N GLY A 122 21.23 -14.84 33.08
CA GLY A 122 21.20 -16.20 32.52
C GLY A 122 19.84 -16.79 32.90
N VAL A 123 19.38 -17.82 32.16
CA VAL A 123 18.28 -18.73 32.57
C VAL A 123 16.87 -18.10 32.39
N GLU A 124 15.82 -18.68 31.79
CA GLU A 124 15.48 -20.05 31.41
C GLU A 124 14.38 -20.03 30.32
N ASN A 125 14.46 -21.03 29.44
CA ASN A 125 13.37 -21.76 28.79
C ASN A 125 11.99 -21.67 29.48
N ASN A 126 10.93 -21.43 28.67
CA ASN A 126 9.61 -22.01 28.93
C ASN A 126 8.92 -22.37 27.61
N ASP A 127 9.16 -23.62 27.21
CA ASP A 127 8.24 -24.43 26.40
C ASP A 127 7.07 -24.92 27.27
N LEU A 128 5.98 -25.30 26.58
CA LEU A 128 4.84 -26.13 27.04
C LEU A 128 3.76 -25.44 27.88
N PHE A 129 2.55 -25.30 27.34
CA PHE A 129 1.55 -26.39 27.40
C PHE A 129 0.29 -26.04 26.58
N PHE A 130 -0.24 -27.07 25.92
CA PHE A 130 -1.54 -27.10 25.25
C PHE A 130 -2.68 -26.91 26.26
N GLY A 131 -3.53 -25.92 26.05
CA GLY A 131 -4.85 -25.82 26.66
C GLY A 131 -5.91 -26.15 25.63
N VAL A 132 -6.41 -27.39 25.68
CA VAL A 132 -7.69 -27.80 25.08
C VAL A 132 -8.76 -27.28 26.04
N GLU A 133 -9.57 -26.33 25.61
CA GLU A 133 -10.74 -25.88 26.35
C GLU A 133 -11.97 -26.24 25.49
N GLU A 134 -12.68 -27.28 25.94
CA GLU A 134 -14.04 -27.63 25.55
C GLU A 134 -14.96 -26.43 25.84
N VAL A 135 -15.73 -26.02 24.85
CA VAL A 135 -16.93 -25.21 25.06
C VAL A 135 -18.06 -25.91 24.32
N ASP A 136 -18.84 -26.66 25.11
CA ASP A 136 -20.21 -27.02 24.81
C ASP A 136 -21.08 -25.74 24.80
N ASP A 137 -21.89 -25.60 23.75
CA ASP A 137 -23.21 -24.95 23.68
C ASP A 137 -23.44 -24.38 22.27
N VAL A 138 -23.85 -25.24 21.34
CA VAL A 138 -24.48 -24.83 20.08
C VAL A 138 -25.99 -24.98 20.25
N SER A 139 -26.68 -23.85 20.39
CA SER A 139 -28.13 -23.77 20.28
C SER A 139 -28.55 -24.17 18.86
N VAL A 140 -29.34 -25.23 18.74
CA VAL A 140 -30.00 -25.65 17.49
C VAL A 140 -31.03 -24.60 17.09
N THR A 141 -30.68 -23.75 16.13
CA THR A 141 -31.65 -22.97 15.37
C THR A 141 -32.16 -23.84 14.22
N THR A 142 -33.45 -24.17 14.25
CA THR A 142 -34.18 -24.79 13.15
C THR A 142 -33.97 -24.01 11.86
N ALA A 143 -33.28 -24.60 10.88
CA ALA A 143 -33.09 -24.03 9.56
C ALA A 143 -34.23 -24.46 8.64
N THR A 144 -35.07 -23.51 8.23
CA THR A 144 -35.96 -23.68 7.08
C THR A 144 -35.14 -23.47 5.82
N VAL A 145 -34.97 -24.52 5.01
CA VAL A 145 -34.30 -24.44 3.70
C VAL A 145 -35.35 -24.14 2.63
N GLU A 146 -35.40 -22.90 2.14
CA GLU A 146 -36.16 -22.53 0.96
C GLU A 146 -35.31 -22.75 -0.31
N VAL A 147 -35.70 -23.71 -1.14
CA VAL A 147 -35.07 -23.94 -2.45
C VAL A 147 -35.95 -23.31 -3.53
N SER A 148 -35.50 -22.19 -4.10
CA SER A 148 -36.16 -21.53 -5.23
C SER A 148 -35.42 -21.84 -6.54
N VAL A 149 -36.06 -22.53 -7.48
CA VAL A 149 -35.52 -22.77 -8.82
C VAL A 149 -36.18 -21.81 -9.81
N THR A 150 -35.42 -20.83 -10.31
CA THR A 150 -35.85 -19.91 -11.37
C THR A 150 -35.17 -20.26 -12.69
N THR A 151 -35.94 -20.72 -13.67
CA THR A 151 -35.46 -20.95 -15.04
C THR A 151 -35.70 -19.71 -15.89
N THR A 152 -34.64 -19.12 -16.44
CA THR A 152 -34.72 -17.99 -17.38
C THR A 152 -34.46 -18.46 -18.82
N GLY A 153 -35.53 -18.68 -19.58
CA GLY A 153 -35.47 -18.92 -21.03
C GLY A 153 -36.65 -19.73 -21.58
N PRO A 154 -37.10 -19.50 -22.82
CA PRO A 154 -38.17 -20.29 -23.44
C PRO A 154 -37.69 -21.70 -23.77
N LEU A 155 -38.36 -22.72 -23.23
CA LEU A 155 -38.10 -24.13 -23.49
C LEU A 155 -38.74 -24.60 -24.81
N PRO A 156 -38.12 -25.53 -25.55
CA PRO A 156 -38.66 -26.10 -26.77
C PRO A 156 -39.84 -27.06 -26.48
N GLU A 157 -40.83 -27.07 -27.37
CA GLU A 157 -42.00 -27.94 -27.30
C GLU A 157 -41.58 -29.43 -27.37
N PHE A 158 -41.78 -30.16 -26.28
CA PHE A 158 -41.72 -31.62 -26.26
C PHE A 158 -43.08 -32.20 -25.89
N GLU A 159 -43.56 -33.12 -26.71
CA GLU A 159 -44.76 -33.94 -26.49
C GLU A 159 -44.46 -35.03 -25.43
N LYS A 160 -44.51 -34.68 -24.13
CA LYS A 160 -44.84 -35.57 -22.98
C LYS A 160 -44.63 -34.83 -21.64
N PRO A 161 -45.40 -35.13 -20.58
CA PRO A 161 -45.37 -34.34 -19.35
C PRO A 161 -44.12 -34.62 -18.50
N ILE A 162 -43.31 -33.58 -18.30
CA ILE A 162 -42.02 -33.56 -17.55
C ILE A 162 -42.23 -33.59 -16.01
N VAL A 163 -43.44 -33.87 -15.52
CA VAL A 163 -43.75 -33.80 -14.08
C VAL A 163 -43.14 -34.99 -13.31
N GLY A 164 -42.82 -36.10 -13.97
CA GLY A 164 -42.21 -37.29 -13.34
C GLY A 164 -40.72 -37.15 -12.98
N HIS A 165 -39.91 -36.48 -13.81
CA HIS A 165 -38.45 -36.47 -13.64
C HIS A 165 -37.91 -35.46 -12.61
N ILE A 166 -38.68 -34.44 -12.26
CA ILE A 166 -38.28 -33.45 -11.25
C ILE A 166 -38.51 -33.98 -9.82
N ALA A 167 -39.46 -34.91 -9.64
CA ALA A 167 -39.69 -35.56 -8.35
C ALA A 167 -38.59 -36.57 -7.99
N GLU A 168 -38.06 -37.29 -8.98
CA GLU A 168 -37.03 -38.33 -8.79
C GLU A 168 -35.68 -37.74 -8.37
N THR A 169 -35.27 -36.62 -8.98
CA THR A 169 -33.97 -35.98 -8.73
C THR A 169 -33.89 -35.23 -7.39
N VAL A 170 -35.02 -34.81 -6.82
CA VAL A 170 -35.06 -34.15 -5.49
C VAL A 170 -35.08 -35.18 -4.36
N VAL A 171 -35.63 -36.38 -4.60
CA VAL A 171 -35.63 -37.46 -3.59
C VAL A 171 -34.22 -38.04 -3.40
N ASP A 172 -33.41 -38.15 -4.46
CA ASP A 172 -32.03 -38.64 -4.35
C ASP A 172 -31.08 -37.68 -3.59
N ALA A 173 -31.38 -36.38 -3.60
CA ALA A 173 -30.59 -35.38 -2.85
C ALA A 173 -30.96 -35.32 -1.35
N ALA A 174 -32.10 -35.88 -0.95
CA ALA A 174 -32.62 -35.83 0.43
C ALA A 174 -32.26 -37.07 1.27
N VAL A 175 -31.55 -38.06 0.71
CA VAL A 175 -31.12 -39.28 1.42
C VAL A 175 -29.86 -39.07 2.29
N VAL A 176 -29.36 -37.83 2.40
CA VAL A 176 -28.22 -37.50 3.27
C VAL A 176 -28.67 -36.49 4.32
N GLU A 177 -28.75 -36.98 5.56
CA GLU A 177 -29.07 -36.32 6.86
C GLU A 177 -30.52 -36.44 7.37
N GLU A 178 -30.70 -37.40 8.30
CA GLU A 178 -31.86 -37.56 9.19
C GLU A 178 -32.05 -36.36 10.14
N THR A 179 -32.53 -35.19 9.70
CA THR A 179 -32.99 -34.15 10.68
C THR A 179 -34.09 -33.16 10.20
N ALA A 180 -34.71 -33.32 9.03
CA ALA A 180 -35.78 -32.40 8.59
C ALA A 180 -37.20 -33.00 8.74
N GLU A 181 -38.04 -32.42 9.60
CA GLU A 181 -39.42 -32.88 9.86
C GLU A 181 -40.45 -32.45 8.79
N THR A 182 -40.15 -31.48 7.92
CA THR A 182 -41.05 -31.08 6.81
C THR A 182 -40.28 -30.49 5.64
N VAL A 183 -40.51 -30.97 4.42
CA VAL A 183 -39.98 -30.39 3.17
C VAL A 183 -41.14 -29.83 2.35
N SER A 184 -41.11 -28.53 2.05
CA SER A 184 -42.10 -27.87 1.17
C SER A 184 -41.43 -27.41 -0.12
N VAL A 185 -41.89 -27.90 -1.27
CA VAL A 185 -41.40 -27.47 -2.60
C VAL A 185 -42.45 -26.57 -3.25
N THR A 186 -42.08 -25.33 -3.54
CA THR A 186 -42.91 -24.37 -4.29
C THR A 186 -42.34 -24.13 -5.67
N VAL A 187 -43.10 -24.49 -6.71
CA VAL A 187 -42.74 -24.23 -8.12
C VAL A 187 -43.56 -23.03 -8.60
N SER A 188 -42.88 -21.96 -8.98
CA SER A 188 -43.49 -20.73 -9.51
C SER A 188 -43.02 -20.49 -10.95
N SER A 189 -43.94 -20.45 -11.90
CA SER A 189 -43.68 -20.10 -13.30
C SER A 189 -44.22 -18.69 -13.61
N PRO A 190 -43.48 -17.82 -14.33
CA PRO A 190 -43.99 -16.50 -14.68
C PRO A 190 -45.10 -16.61 -15.73
N GLY A 191 -46.35 -16.40 -15.31
CA GLY A 191 -47.52 -16.32 -16.20
C GLY A 191 -48.76 -17.12 -15.79
N PHE A 192 -48.72 -17.88 -14.70
CA PHE A 192 -49.89 -18.61 -14.16
C PHE A 192 -50.03 -18.38 -12.64
N ASP A 193 -51.17 -17.85 -12.21
CA ASP A 193 -51.49 -17.54 -10.79
C ASP A 193 -51.92 -18.78 -9.97
N THR A 194 -51.28 -19.93 -10.16
CA THR A 194 -51.59 -21.13 -9.35
C THR A 194 -50.35 -21.66 -8.66
N VAL A 195 -50.31 -21.50 -7.33
CA VAL A 195 -49.31 -22.06 -6.44
C VAL A 195 -49.81 -23.42 -5.96
N ALA A 196 -49.19 -24.51 -6.41
CA ALA A 196 -49.41 -25.83 -5.82
C ALA A 196 -48.35 -26.05 -4.73
N THR A 197 -48.79 -26.23 -3.49
CA THR A 197 -47.94 -26.61 -2.36
C THR A 197 -48.23 -28.07 -2.04
N ILE A 198 -47.24 -28.95 -2.20
CA ILE A 198 -47.38 -30.37 -1.83
C ILE A 198 -46.61 -30.54 -0.51
N ALA A 199 -47.33 -30.83 0.57
CA ALA A 199 -46.76 -31.23 1.84
C ALA A 199 -46.72 -32.77 1.88
N LEU A 200 -45.52 -33.34 1.97
CA LEU A 200 -45.34 -34.78 2.17
C LEU A 200 -45.11 -35.02 3.66
N ASP A 201 -46.06 -35.69 4.31
CA ASP A 201 -45.97 -36.10 5.71
C ASP A 201 -45.29 -37.48 5.75
N ALA A 202 -44.19 -37.61 6.52
CA ALA A 202 -43.30 -38.78 6.51
C ALA A 202 -43.90 -40.03 7.20
N GLN A 203 -45.19 -40.01 7.55
CA GLN A 203 -45.90 -41.13 8.17
C GLN A 203 -47.20 -41.48 7.43
N SER A 204 -47.11 -41.95 6.19
CA SER A 204 -48.20 -42.77 5.63
C SER A 204 -47.68 -43.81 4.65
N GLY A 205 -47.75 -45.08 5.06
CA GLY A 205 -47.61 -46.21 4.15
C GLY A 205 -48.87 -46.28 3.28
N VAL A 206 -48.73 -45.95 1.99
CA VAL A 206 -49.81 -46.09 1.02
C VAL A 206 -49.53 -47.32 0.16
N SER A 207 -50.34 -48.35 0.36
CA SER A 207 -50.40 -49.54 -0.48
C SER A 207 -51.02 -49.21 -1.83
N PHE A 208 -50.30 -49.52 -2.92
CA PHE A 208 -50.87 -49.56 -4.26
C PHE A 208 -51.54 -50.92 -4.50
N TYR A 209 -52.85 -50.93 -4.65
CA TYR A 209 -53.61 -51.92 -5.41
C TYR A 209 -54.60 -51.16 -6.26
N ASP A 210 -54.49 -51.30 -7.59
CA ASP A 210 -55.62 -51.47 -8.52
C ASP A 210 -55.11 -51.33 -9.96
N VAL A 211 -54.87 -52.47 -10.61
CA VAL A 211 -55.00 -52.63 -12.05
C VAL A 211 -55.67 -53.99 -12.28
N TYR A 212 -56.97 -53.97 -12.55
CA TYR A 212 -57.69 -55.09 -13.13
C TYR A 212 -57.40 -55.08 -14.64
N GLU A 213 -56.75 -56.11 -15.15
CA GLU A 213 -56.76 -56.43 -16.59
C GLU A 213 -57.62 -57.67 -16.84
N ASP A 214 -58.48 -57.51 -17.84
CA ASP A 214 -59.41 -58.47 -18.40
C ASP A 214 -58.71 -59.74 -18.91
N TYR A 215 -59.23 -60.91 -18.54
CA TYR A 215 -59.03 -62.14 -19.30
C TYR A 215 -60.35 -62.86 -19.51
N GLU A 216 -60.91 -62.68 -20.70
CA GLU A 216 -61.84 -63.62 -21.33
C GLU A 216 -61.05 -64.86 -21.77
N ASP A 217 -61.31 -66.02 -21.18
CA ASP A 217 -61.11 -67.32 -21.85
C ASP A 217 -61.87 -68.43 -21.11
N ALA A 218 -63.13 -68.63 -21.52
CA ALA A 218 -63.98 -69.71 -21.06
C ALA A 218 -64.61 -70.41 -22.26
N ALA A 219 -63.95 -71.44 -22.80
CA ALA A 219 -64.60 -72.42 -23.68
C ALA A 219 -63.75 -73.67 -23.92
N LEU A 220 -63.81 -74.69 -23.05
CA LEU A 220 -63.57 -76.08 -23.46
C LEU A 220 -63.88 -77.06 -22.33
N PHE A 221 -65.09 -77.61 -22.25
CA PHE A 221 -65.28 -79.00 -21.81
C PHE A 221 -66.53 -79.64 -22.44
N LYS A 222 -66.29 -80.80 -23.04
CA LYS A 222 -67.20 -81.65 -23.82
C LYS A 222 -68.17 -82.41 -22.90
N ASN A 223 -69.45 -82.41 -23.27
CA ASN A 223 -70.45 -83.36 -22.81
C ASN A 223 -70.18 -84.77 -23.40
N VAL A 224 -70.08 -85.77 -22.52
CA VAL A 224 -70.20 -87.20 -22.84
C VAL A 224 -71.48 -87.70 -22.19
N GLN A 225 -72.53 -87.93 -22.99
CA GLN A 225 -73.72 -88.66 -22.57
C GLN A 225 -73.61 -90.10 -23.07
N GLY A 226 -73.53 -91.04 -22.14
CA GLY A 226 -73.60 -92.48 -22.37
C GLY A 226 -74.85 -93.06 -21.73
N SER A 227 -75.62 -93.76 -22.56
CA SER A 227 -76.88 -94.47 -22.36
C SER A 227 -76.89 -95.55 -21.25
N GLU A 228 -78.01 -95.64 -20.52
CA GLU A 228 -78.46 -96.89 -19.89
C GLU A 228 -79.94 -97.14 -20.18
N THR A 229 -80.21 -98.23 -20.92
CA THR A 229 -81.51 -98.80 -21.21
C THR A 229 -81.82 -99.91 -20.20
N TYR A 230 -82.88 -99.76 -19.40
CA TYR A 230 -83.31 -100.77 -18.42
C TYR A 230 -84.28 -101.80 -19.02
N PHE A 231 -83.88 -103.06 -18.88
CA PHE A 231 -84.65 -104.30 -19.07
C PHE A 231 -85.72 -104.47 -17.99
N PHE A 232 -87.00 -104.56 -18.36
CA PHE A 232 -88.08 -105.07 -17.51
C PHE A 232 -89.12 -105.74 -18.40
N ASP A 233 -89.07 -107.08 -18.56
CA ASP A 233 -90.26 -107.83 -19.03
C ASP A 233 -90.27 -109.34 -18.71
N ALA A 234 -89.39 -109.82 -17.81
CA ALA A 234 -89.34 -111.24 -17.43
C ALA A 234 -90.44 -111.66 -16.41
N ALA A 235 -91.27 -110.73 -15.93
CA ALA A 235 -92.24 -111.00 -14.85
C ALA A 235 -93.67 -111.35 -15.33
N VAL A 236 -93.96 -111.24 -16.64
CA VAL A 236 -95.32 -111.50 -17.18
C VAL A 236 -95.58 -113.00 -17.43
N ASP A 237 -94.52 -113.82 -17.46
CA ASP A 237 -94.60 -115.23 -17.89
C ASP A 237 -95.09 -116.20 -16.80
N ASP A 238 -95.03 -115.82 -15.52
CA ASP A 238 -95.45 -116.69 -14.41
C ASP A 238 -96.96 -116.63 -14.13
N VAL A 239 -97.64 -115.51 -14.43
CA VAL A 239 -99.10 -115.37 -14.22
C VAL A 239 -99.91 -116.17 -15.24
N VAL A 240 -99.42 -116.34 -16.47
CA VAL A 240 -100.08 -117.14 -17.52
C VAL A 240 -99.99 -118.64 -17.22
N ARG A 241 -98.94 -119.08 -16.51
CA ARG A 241 -98.74 -120.50 -16.15
C ARG A 241 -99.66 -120.99 -15.02
N GLU A 242 -100.13 -120.09 -14.16
CA GLU A 242 -101.10 -120.39 -13.09
C GLU A 242 -102.51 -120.68 -13.66
N ALA A 243 -102.94 -119.90 -14.66
CA ALA A 243 -104.27 -120.05 -15.28
C ALA A 243 -104.46 -121.38 -16.04
N LEU A 244 -103.37 -121.96 -16.57
CA LEU A 244 -103.40 -123.25 -17.28
C LEU A 244 -103.47 -124.47 -16.34
N ARG A 245 -103.07 -124.34 -15.06
CA ARG A 245 -103.19 -125.43 -14.08
C ARG A 245 -104.61 -125.63 -13.56
N ASP A 246 -105.43 -124.58 -13.56
CA ASP A 246 -106.81 -124.64 -13.08
C ASP A 246 -107.75 -125.34 -14.08
N GLN A 247 -107.39 -125.38 -15.36
CA GLN A 247 -108.13 -126.12 -16.39
C GLN A 247 -107.87 -127.65 -16.32
N ALA A 248 -106.66 -128.07 -15.93
CA ALA A 248 -106.33 -129.49 -15.77
C ALA A 248 -106.99 -130.14 -14.54
N LEU A 249 -107.33 -129.34 -13.51
CA LEU A 249 -108.01 -129.84 -12.31
C LEU A 249 -109.48 -130.21 -12.57
N VAL A 250 -110.12 -129.58 -13.55
CA VAL A 250 -111.50 -129.89 -13.98
C VAL A 250 -111.55 -131.20 -14.78
N GLU A 251 -110.52 -131.52 -15.55
CA GLU A 251 -110.42 -132.80 -16.29
C GLU A 251 -110.10 -133.99 -15.37
N ALA A 252 -109.32 -133.79 -14.29
CA ALA A 252 -109.03 -134.86 -13.33
C ALA A 252 -110.26 -135.29 -12.50
N ILE A 253 -111.24 -134.41 -12.31
CA ILE A 253 -112.47 -134.69 -11.55
C ILE A 253 -113.52 -135.40 -12.43
N SER A 254 -113.50 -135.24 -13.76
CA SER A 254 -114.45 -135.87 -14.68
C SER A 254 -114.06 -137.27 -15.17
N ALA A 255 -112.79 -137.68 -15.03
CA ALA A 255 -112.31 -139.00 -15.45
C ALA A 255 -112.52 -140.14 -14.42
N ALA A 256 -112.98 -139.85 -13.21
CA ALA A 256 -113.31 -140.85 -12.19
C ALA A 256 -114.74 -141.37 -12.35
N ALA A 257 -115.00 -142.03 -13.48
CA ALA A 257 -116.24 -142.76 -13.78
C ALA A 257 -116.29 -144.08 -12.98
N ASP A 258 -116.53 -143.95 -11.67
CA ASP A 258 -117.17 -144.94 -10.78
C ASP A 258 -117.29 -144.28 -9.39
N ALA A 259 -118.46 -143.72 -9.11
CA ALA A 259 -118.89 -143.00 -7.90
C ALA A 259 -117.81 -142.78 -6.82
N PRO A 260 -116.95 -141.75 -6.94
CA PRO A 260 -116.08 -141.34 -5.85
C PRO A 260 -116.96 -140.76 -4.75
N SER A 261 -116.99 -141.45 -3.60
CA SER A 261 -117.57 -140.93 -2.35
C SER A 261 -117.17 -139.46 -2.15
N MET A 262 -118.11 -138.60 -1.78
CA MET A 262 -117.92 -137.15 -1.54
C MET A 262 -116.69 -136.85 -0.67
N MET A 263 -116.30 -137.78 0.20
CA MET A 263 -115.07 -137.70 0.99
C MET A 263 -113.79 -137.65 0.16
N THR A 264 -113.75 -138.28 -1.01
CA THR A 264 -112.59 -138.27 -1.92
C THR A 264 -112.41 -136.89 -2.56
N VAL A 265 -113.51 -136.25 -3.00
CA VAL A 265 -113.49 -134.90 -3.57
C VAL A 265 -113.10 -133.87 -2.52
N VAL A 266 -113.66 -133.95 -1.30
CA VAL A 266 -113.27 -133.07 -0.18
C VAL A 266 -111.80 -133.26 0.18
N ARG A 267 -111.28 -134.50 0.15
CA ARG A 267 -109.87 -134.77 0.46
C ARG A 267 -108.92 -134.25 -0.62
N VAL A 268 -109.30 -134.32 -1.91
CA VAL A 268 -108.54 -133.73 -3.01
C VAL A 268 -108.56 -132.20 -2.91
N MET A 269 -109.72 -131.58 -2.72
CA MET A 269 -109.81 -130.13 -2.52
C MET A 269 -109.03 -129.65 -1.31
N ALA A 270 -109.14 -130.33 -0.15
CA ALA A 270 -108.35 -129.97 1.03
C ALA A 270 -106.85 -130.09 0.81
N ARG A 271 -106.40 -131.08 0.02
CA ARG A 271 -104.98 -131.28 -0.30
C ARG A 271 -104.47 -130.21 -1.28
N GLU A 272 -105.27 -129.82 -2.27
CA GLU A 272 -104.93 -128.72 -3.19
C GLU A 272 -105.00 -127.35 -2.50
N PHE A 273 -105.98 -127.12 -1.61
CA PHE A 273 -106.00 -125.92 -0.79
C PHE A 273 -104.79 -125.84 0.12
N ALA A 274 -104.39 -126.94 0.77
CA ALA A 274 -103.18 -126.96 1.58
C ALA A 274 -101.93 -126.66 0.74
N LYS A 275 -101.83 -127.26 -0.45
CA LYS A 275 -100.71 -127.01 -1.37
C LYS A 275 -100.65 -125.56 -1.83
N ARG A 276 -101.77 -124.97 -2.27
CA ARG A 276 -101.84 -123.54 -2.61
C ARG A 276 -101.50 -122.67 -1.40
N LEU A 277 -101.96 -123.03 -0.21
CA LEU A 277 -101.66 -122.25 0.99
C LEU A 277 -100.16 -122.29 1.33
N ASP A 278 -99.49 -123.40 1.09
CA ASP A 278 -98.03 -123.53 1.24
C ASP A 278 -97.25 -122.80 0.12
N ASP A 279 -97.72 -122.87 -1.13
CA ASP A 279 -97.14 -122.12 -2.25
C ASP A 279 -97.25 -120.60 -2.02
N HIS A 280 -98.41 -120.13 -1.56
CA HIS A 280 -98.62 -118.72 -1.18
C HIS A 280 -97.76 -118.31 0.02
N ARG A 281 -97.53 -119.20 1.00
CA ARG A 281 -96.60 -118.93 2.10
C ARG A 281 -95.17 -118.80 1.60
N LEU A 282 -94.76 -119.61 0.63
CA LEU A 282 -93.42 -119.56 0.06
C LEU A 282 -93.21 -118.27 -0.76
N ILE A 283 -94.21 -117.88 -1.55
CA ILE A 283 -94.19 -116.60 -2.28
C ILE A 283 -94.17 -115.42 -1.30
N ALA A 284 -95.00 -115.45 -0.25
CA ALA A 284 -95.01 -114.40 0.76
C ALA A 284 -93.66 -114.29 1.49
N ALA A 285 -93.04 -115.42 1.84
CA ALA A 285 -91.71 -115.41 2.46
C ALA A 285 -90.65 -114.80 1.52
N ARG A 286 -90.67 -115.17 0.23
CA ARG A 286 -89.76 -114.61 -0.77
C ARG A 286 -89.98 -113.11 -0.98
N LEU A 287 -91.23 -112.66 -1.04
CA LEU A 287 -91.54 -111.23 -1.18
C LEU A 287 -91.13 -110.42 0.05
N VAL A 288 -91.22 -111.01 1.25
CA VAL A 288 -90.71 -110.38 2.48
C VAL A 288 -89.20 -110.27 2.43
N GLU A 289 -88.48 -111.32 2.02
CA GLU A 289 -87.02 -111.29 1.86
C GLU A 289 -86.59 -110.24 0.81
N GLU A 290 -87.24 -110.19 -0.34
CA GLU A 290 -86.97 -109.18 -1.38
C GLU A 290 -87.30 -107.75 -0.89
N LEU A 291 -88.35 -107.58 -0.09
CA LEU A 291 -88.66 -106.30 0.55
C LEU A 291 -87.64 -105.92 1.61
N GLU A 292 -87.17 -106.87 2.41
CA GLU A 292 -86.12 -106.65 3.42
C GLU A 292 -84.79 -106.27 2.75
N GLU A 293 -84.40 -106.94 1.67
CA GLU A 293 -83.23 -106.58 0.87
C GLU A 293 -83.35 -105.17 0.28
N ARG A 294 -84.51 -104.83 -0.31
CA ARG A 294 -84.75 -103.49 -0.86
C ARG A 294 -84.77 -102.43 0.24
N ASN A 295 -85.36 -102.71 1.39
CA ASN A 295 -85.40 -101.80 2.52
C ASN A 295 -84.00 -101.60 3.12
N LEU A 296 -83.16 -102.65 3.13
CA LEU A 296 -81.75 -102.55 3.50
C LEU A 296 -80.97 -101.65 2.51
N ARG A 297 -81.19 -101.82 1.19
CA ARG A 297 -80.60 -100.93 0.17
C ARG A 297 -81.07 -99.49 0.33
N LEU A 298 -82.35 -99.26 0.61
CA LEU A 298 -82.90 -97.92 0.88
C LEU A 298 -82.29 -97.30 2.14
N ARG A 299 -82.03 -98.09 3.19
CA ARG A 299 -81.33 -97.63 4.40
C ARG A 299 -79.87 -97.26 4.16
N LEU A 300 -79.23 -97.81 3.14
CA LEU A 300 -77.84 -97.49 2.76
C LEU A 300 -77.74 -96.26 1.84
N LEU A 301 -78.86 -95.76 1.28
CA LEU A 301 -78.84 -94.58 0.41
C LEU A 301 -78.28 -93.31 1.07
N PRO A 302 -78.62 -92.98 2.34
CA PRO A 302 -78.02 -91.82 3.01
C PRO A 302 -76.49 -91.94 3.14
N ASP A 303 -75.98 -93.15 3.38
CA ASP A 303 -74.53 -93.39 3.49
C ASP A 303 -73.83 -93.27 2.12
N LEU A 304 -74.48 -93.72 1.05
CA LEU A 304 -73.98 -93.54 -0.32
C LEU A 304 -74.03 -92.08 -0.77
N GLN A 305 -75.09 -91.35 -0.41
CA GLN A 305 -75.21 -89.92 -0.68
C GLN A 305 -74.14 -89.14 0.08
N ARG A 306 -73.91 -89.44 1.36
CA ARG A 306 -72.84 -88.83 2.14
C ARG A 306 -71.45 -89.12 1.54
N LYS A 307 -71.21 -90.34 1.08
CA LYS A 307 -69.95 -90.69 0.39
C LYS A 307 -69.80 -89.97 -0.94
N ALA A 308 -70.88 -89.74 -1.67
CA ALA A 308 -70.85 -88.95 -2.91
C ALA A 308 -70.53 -87.48 -2.61
N GLU A 309 -71.17 -86.89 -1.60
CA GLU A 309 -70.89 -85.51 -1.15
C GLU A 309 -69.45 -85.36 -0.62
N GLU A 310 -68.93 -86.35 0.12
CA GLU A 310 -67.53 -86.39 0.56
C GLU A 310 -66.57 -86.52 -0.62
N ALA A 311 -66.91 -87.30 -1.65
CA ALA A 311 -66.12 -87.42 -2.87
C ALA A 311 -66.10 -86.10 -3.67
N GLU A 312 -67.26 -85.45 -3.86
CA GLU A 312 -67.35 -84.14 -4.52
C GLU A 312 -66.54 -83.07 -3.78
N ARG A 313 -66.59 -83.07 -2.44
CA ARG A 313 -65.78 -82.16 -1.62
C ARG A 313 -64.29 -82.41 -1.82
N LEU A 314 -63.85 -83.67 -1.81
CA LEU A 314 -62.45 -84.01 -2.05
C LEU A 314 -62.00 -83.68 -3.48
N GLU A 315 -62.88 -83.82 -4.47
CA GLU A 315 -62.61 -83.38 -5.85
C GLU A 315 -62.46 -81.86 -5.95
N PHE A 316 -63.30 -81.09 -5.24
CA PHE A 316 -63.18 -79.64 -5.18
C PHE A 316 -61.89 -79.20 -4.47
N GLU A 317 -61.56 -79.81 -3.33
CA GLU A 317 -60.30 -79.56 -2.62
C GLU A 317 -59.09 -79.92 -3.49
N ALA A 318 -59.13 -81.05 -4.21
CA ALA A 318 -58.08 -81.44 -5.15
C ALA A 318 -57.95 -80.47 -6.34
N ALA A 319 -59.06 -79.93 -6.86
CA ALA A 319 -59.06 -78.92 -7.91
C ALA A 319 -58.45 -77.59 -7.41
N ALA A 320 -58.78 -77.16 -6.19
CA ALA A 320 -58.20 -75.98 -5.57
C ALA A 320 -56.68 -76.12 -5.36
N TYR A 321 -56.21 -77.28 -4.88
CA TYR A 321 -54.77 -77.53 -4.74
C TYR A 321 -54.05 -77.57 -6.10
N ARG A 322 -54.66 -78.12 -7.15
CA ARG A 322 -54.08 -78.08 -8.51
C ARG A 322 -53.93 -76.65 -9.02
N LEU A 323 -54.93 -75.79 -8.81
CA LEU A 323 -54.85 -74.38 -9.19
C LEU A 323 -53.74 -73.67 -8.42
N GLN A 324 -53.66 -73.89 -7.10
CA GLN A 324 -52.61 -73.30 -6.26
C GLN A 324 -51.21 -73.73 -6.71
N ILE A 325 -51.01 -75.02 -7.00
CA ILE A 325 -49.73 -75.53 -7.52
C ILE A 325 -49.39 -74.86 -8.86
N SER A 326 -50.36 -74.76 -9.77
CA SER A 326 -50.15 -74.09 -11.06
C SER A 326 -49.77 -72.61 -10.91
N CYS A 327 -50.38 -71.87 -9.97
CA CYS A 327 -50.02 -70.49 -9.69
C CYS A 327 -48.61 -70.37 -9.10
N MET A 328 -48.23 -71.28 -8.20
CA MET A 328 -46.88 -71.31 -7.62
C MET A 328 -45.82 -71.67 -8.67
N GLU A 329 -46.11 -72.62 -9.57
CA GLU A 329 -45.22 -72.97 -10.67
C GLU A 329 -45.03 -71.82 -11.65
N GLN A 330 -46.10 -71.06 -11.95
CA GLN A 330 -46.02 -69.87 -12.79
C GLN A 330 -45.19 -68.77 -12.12
N GLN A 331 -45.39 -68.50 -10.83
CA GLN A 331 -44.57 -67.54 -10.10
C GLN A 331 -43.09 -67.96 -10.08
N GLN A 332 -42.80 -69.25 -9.88
CA GLN A 332 -41.44 -69.76 -9.95
C GLN A 332 -40.85 -69.56 -11.35
N PHE A 333 -41.61 -69.85 -12.40
CA PHE A 333 -41.19 -69.61 -13.77
C PHE A 333 -40.88 -68.12 -14.03
N ASP A 334 -41.76 -67.21 -13.62
CA ASP A 334 -41.56 -65.77 -13.79
C ASP A 334 -40.33 -65.27 -13.02
N THR A 335 -40.09 -65.77 -11.80
CA THR A 335 -38.88 -65.44 -11.04
C THR A 335 -37.61 -65.95 -11.72
N VAL A 336 -37.64 -67.15 -12.31
CA VAL A 336 -36.50 -67.70 -13.06
C VAL A 336 -36.24 -66.88 -14.32
N VAL A 337 -37.28 -66.49 -15.06
CA VAL A 337 -37.14 -65.62 -16.24
C VAL A 337 -36.58 -64.25 -15.86
N MET A 338 -37.02 -63.66 -14.75
CA MET A 338 -36.48 -62.39 -14.25
C MET A 338 -35.01 -62.51 -13.81
N LEU A 339 -34.63 -63.61 -13.16
CA LEU A 339 -33.25 -63.87 -12.79
C LEU A 339 -32.36 -64.10 -14.02
N GLU A 340 -32.82 -64.89 -14.99
CA GLU A 340 -32.11 -65.11 -16.25
C GLU A 340 -31.94 -63.80 -17.03
N ARG A 341 -32.96 -62.93 -17.05
CA ARG A 341 -32.87 -61.60 -17.64
C ARG A 341 -31.88 -60.70 -16.89
N ALA A 342 -31.90 -60.73 -15.55
CA ALA A 342 -30.93 -59.98 -14.75
C ALA A 342 -29.50 -60.46 -15.03
N GLU A 343 -29.28 -61.77 -15.12
CA GLU A 343 -27.97 -62.36 -15.44
C GLU A 343 -27.50 -62.03 -16.87
N GLN A 344 -28.40 -62.02 -17.85
CA GLN A 344 -28.04 -61.79 -19.25
C GLN A 344 -27.93 -60.29 -19.62
N GLU A 345 -28.73 -59.43 -19.02
CA GLU A 345 -28.79 -58.00 -19.39
C GLU A 345 -28.15 -57.11 -18.33
N THR A 346 -28.55 -57.24 -17.06
CA THR A 346 -28.18 -56.26 -16.03
C THR A 346 -26.75 -56.45 -15.53
N ILE A 347 -26.31 -57.69 -15.32
CA ILE A 347 -24.94 -57.97 -14.85
C ILE A 347 -23.91 -57.48 -15.89
N PRO A 348 -24.02 -57.82 -17.20
CA PRO A 348 -23.06 -57.33 -18.19
C PRO A 348 -23.07 -55.81 -18.36
N GLN A 349 -24.22 -55.16 -18.19
CA GLN A 349 -24.30 -53.69 -18.21
C GLN A 349 -23.56 -53.06 -17.02
N LEU A 350 -23.73 -53.63 -15.82
CA LEU A 350 -23.01 -53.16 -14.63
C LEU A 350 -21.50 -53.43 -14.73
N GLU A 351 -21.10 -54.58 -15.26
CA GLU A 351 -19.70 -54.89 -15.53
C GLU A 351 -19.09 -53.91 -16.54
N ALA A 352 -19.79 -53.60 -17.63
CA ALA A 352 -19.34 -52.62 -18.62
C ALA A 352 -19.20 -51.20 -18.04
N LEU A 353 -20.16 -50.76 -17.22
CA LEU A 353 -20.08 -49.47 -16.52
C LEU A 353 -18.90 -49.44 -15.53
N LEU A 354 -18.71 -50.51 -14.78
CA LEU A 354 -17.60 -50.63 -13.83
C LEU A 354 -16.24 -50.62 -14.55
N GLU A 355 -16.11 -51.32 -15.68
CA GLU A 355 -14.90 -51.27 -16.52
C GLU A 355 -14.62 -49.87 -17.07
N GLU A 356 -15.67 -49.14 -17.49
CA GLU A 356 -15.54 -47.76 -17.95
C GLU A 356 -15.09 -46.82 -16.83
N GLU A 357 -15.65 -46.96 -15.63
CA GLU A 357 -15.20 -46.23 -14.45
C GLU A 357 -13.74 -46.54 -14.10
N TYR A 358 -13.33 -47.81 -14.10
CA TYR A 358 -11.93 -48.20 -13.87
C TYR A 358 -11.01 -47.61 -14.93
N ARG A 359 -11.44 -47.55 -16.19
CA ARG A 359 -10.68 -46.93 -17.28
C ARG A 359 -10.50 -45.44 -17.04
N MET A 360 -11.57 -44.74 -16.66
CA MET A 360 -11.52 -43.30 -16.36
C MET A 360 -10.63 -42.99 -15.15
N HIS A 361 -10.75 -43.76 -14.07
CA HIS A 361 -9.89 -43.62 -12.89
C HIS A 361 -8.43 -43.92 -13.22
N SER A 362 -8.15 -44.92 -14.06
CA SER A 362 -6.79 -45.23 -14.53
C SER A 362 -6.18 -44.05 -15.31
N ILE A 363 -6.96 -43.42 -16.19
CA ILE A 363 -6.54 -42.21 -16.92
C ILE A 363 -6.26 -41.05 -15.95
N GLU A 364 -7.15 -40.79 -14.99
CA GLU A 364 -6.94 -39.71 -14.02
C GLU A 364 -5.73 -39.96 -13.12
N VAL A 365 -5.53 -41.21 -12.67
CA VAL A 365 -4.33 -41.59 -11.91
C VAL A 365 -3.06 -41.38 -12.73
N ALA A 366 -3.07 -41.71 -14.03
CA ALA A 366 -1.94 -41.43 -14.92
C ALA A 366 -1.68 -39.93 -15.04
N ARG A 367 -2.73 -39.12 -15.22
CA ARG A 367 -2.64 -37.65 -15.30
C ARG A 367 -2.09 -37.04 -14.01
N LEU A 368 -2.58 -37.46 -12.85
CA LEU A 368 -2.11 -36.98 -11.55
C LEU A 368 -0.65 -37.36 -11.29
N ARG A 369 -0.23 -38.55 -11.72
CA ARG A 369 1.19 -38.95 -11.65
C ARG A 369 2.08 -38.06 -12.50
N GLU A 370 1.66 -37.73 -13.72
CA GLU A 370 2.39 -36.79 -14.59
C GLU A 370 2.49 -35.40 -13.96
N GLN A 371 1.41 -34.88 -13.39
CA GLN A 371 1.42 -33.60 -12.67
C GLN A 371 2.36 -33.61 -11.46
N ILE A 372 2.40 -34.71 -10.69
CA ILE A 372 3.33 -34.85 -9.56
C ILE A 372 4.79 -34.86 -10.07
N THR A 373 5.08 -35.53 -11.18
CA THR A 373 6.43 -35.51 -11.76
C THR A 373 6.84 -34.13 -12.27
N ASP A 374 5.93 -33.38 -12.88
CA ASP A 374 6.17 -32.01 -13.34
C ASP A 374 6.42 -31.05 -12.16
N LEU A 375 5.64 -31.18 -11.08
CA LEU A 375 5.85 -30.39 -9.87
C LEU A 375 7.17 -30.73 -9.18
N SER A 376 7.55 -32.01 -9.17
CA SER A 376 8.84 -32.45 -8.63
C SER A 376 10.02 -31.88 -9.43
N THR A 377 9.97 -31.92 -10.76
CA THR A 377 11.04 -31.35 -11.60
C THR A 377 11.12 -29.82 -11.43
N ARG A 378 9.98 -29.12 -11.35
CA ARG A 378 9.95 -27.68 -11.02
C ARG A 378 10.56 -27.39 -9.65
N ALA A 379 10.23 -28.18 -8.63
CA ALA A 379 10.80 -28.01 -7.29
C ALA A 379 12.34 -28.16 -7.30
N THR A 380 12.88 -29.17 -8.02
CA THR A 380 14.34 -29.33 -8.15
C THR A 380 15.00 -28.21 -8.95
N PHE A 381 14.30 -27.63 -9.92
CA PHE A 381 14.77 -26.46 -10.67
C PHE A 381 14.80 -25.21 -9.79
N ASP A 382 13.76 -24.99 -8.99
CA ASP A 382 13.69 -23.89 -8.04
C ASP A 382 14.75 -24.01 -6.94
N GLU A 383 15.06 -25.23 -6.49
CA GLU A 383 16.14 -25.49 -5.54
C GLU A 383 17.52 -25.14 -6.13
N LYS A 384 17.77 -25.47 -7.40
CA LYS A 384 18.99 -25.04 -8.11
C LYS A 384 19.04 -23.52 -8.26
N ASN A 385 17.92 -22.87 -8.55
CA ASN A 385 17.86 -21.41 -8.63
C ASN A 385 18.09 -20.75 -7.26
N ARG A 386 17.60 -21.34 -6.18
CA ARG A 386 17.90 -20.86 -4.82
C ARG A 386 19.39 -21.00 -4.50
N ALA A 387 20.02 -22.11 -4.88
CA ALA A 387 21.46 -22.29 -4.69
C ALA A 387 22.27 -21.24 -5.47
N THR A 388 21.92 -20.95 -6.74
CA THR A 388 22.60 -19.91 -7.51
C THR A 388 22.35 -18.50 -6.98
N ILE A 389 21.16 -18.21 -6.44
CA ILE A 389 20.88 -16.94 -5.74
C ILE A 389 21.80 -16.79 -4.53
N VAL A 390 21.93 -17.83 -3.69
CA VAL A 390 22.83 -17.80 -2.52
C VAL A 390 24.29 -17.59 -2.93
N GLU A 391 24.75 -18.23 -4.00
CA GLU A 391 26.10 -18.01 -4.54
C GLU A 391 26.31 -16.57 -5.03
N LEU A 392 25.31 -15.98 -5.70
CA LEU A 392 25.36 -14.59 -6.15
C LEU A 392 25.30 -13.60 -4.99
N GLU A 393 24.52 -13.88 -3.95
CA GLU A 393 24.46 -13.07 -2.72
C GLU A 393 25.81 -13.10 -1.99
N ALA A 394 26.45 -14.28 -1.88
CA ALA A 394 27.80 -14.40 -1.31
C ALA A 394 28.82 -13.61 -2.12
N ALA A 395 28.82 -13.73 -3.45
CA ALA A 395 29.72 -12.97 -4.33
C ALA A 395 29.50 -11.45 -4.24
N LEU A 396 28.25 -11.01 -4.06
CA LEU A 396 27.90 -9.61 -3.89
C LEU A 396 28.38 -9.07 -2.53
N MET A 397 28.27 -9.87 -1.46
CA MET A 397 28.82 -9.53 -0.15
C MET A 397 30.35 -9.39 -0.19
N ASP A 398 31.06 -10.32 -0.84
CA ASP A 398 32.52 -10.21 -1.02
C ASP A 398 32.91 -8.94 -1.78
N LEU A 399 32.13 -8.56 -2.81
CA LEU A 399 32.37 -7.33 -3.57
C LEU A 399 32.11 -6.07 -2.75
N ILE A 400 31.08 -6.07 -1.89
CA ILE A 400 30.83 -4.97 -0.93
C ILE A 400 32.00 -4.86 0.04
N GLU A 401 32.47 -5.97 0.62
CA GLU A 401 33.59 -5.97 1.56
C GLU A 401 34.89 -5.48 0.91
N ALA A 402 35.14 -5.86 -0.35
CA ALA A 402 36.27 -5.36 -1.12
C ALA A 402 36.17 -3.84 -1.34
N LYS A 403 34.98 -3.33 -1.71
CA LYS A 403 34.75 -1.89 -1.89
C LYS A 403 34.87 -1.10 -0.59
N ASP A 404 34.43 -1.66 0.54
CA ASP A 404 34.61 -1.03 1.84
C ASP A 404 36.06 -1.04 2.30
N ARG A 405 36.83 -2.09 1.99
CA ARG A 405 38.29 -2.09 2.18
C ARG A 405 38.97 -0.98 1.37
N GLU A 406 38.66 -0.86 0.08
CA GLU A 406 39.18 0.23 -0.77
C GLU A 406 38.83 1.62 -0.21
N ARG A 407 37.60 1.81 0.29
CA ARG A 407 37.18 3.07 0.93
C ARG A 407 37.97 3.38 2.21
N ARG A 408 38.22 2.37 3.05
CA ARG A 408 39.03 2.53 4.27
C ARG A 408 40.47 2.88 3.93
N GLU A 409 41.07 2.24 2.93
CA GLU A 409 42.42 2.54 2.45
C GLU A 409 42.51 3.96 1.87
N ALA A 410 41.55 4.35 1.02
CA ALA A 410 41.48 5.70 0.47
C ALA A 410 41.29 6.76 1.57
N GLN A 411 40.47 6.46 2.59
CA GLN A 411 40.28 7.35 3.74
C GLN A 411 41.56 7.48 4.57
N ALA A 412 42.25 6.37 4.85
CA ALA A 412 43.54 6.38 5.54
C ALA A 412 44.59 7.20 4.79
N GLU A 413 44.61 7.13 3.46
CA GLU A 413 45.51 7.93 2.63
C GLU A 413 45.16 9.42 2.65
N ILE A 414 43.88 9.78 2.62
CA ILE A 414 43.44 11.17 2.81
C ILE A 414 43.89 11.71 4.17
N ASP A 415 43.78 10.90 5.22
CA ASP A 415 44.17 11.31 6.57
C ASP A 415 45.69 11.44 6.71
N ARG A 416 46.49 10.58 6.07
CA ARG A 416 47.95 10.77 5.94
C ARG A 416 48.29 12.07 5.23
N MET A 417 47.69 12.32 4.06
CA MET A 417 47.90 13.55 3.30
C MET A 417 47.49 14.81 4.08
N ARG A 418 46.46 14.73 4.92
CA ARG A 418 46.08 15.82 5.83
C ARG A 418 47.13 16.06 6.90
N GLN A 419 47.62 15.00 7.55
CA GLN A 419 48.68 15.11 8.55
C GLN A 419 49.95 15.71 7.96
N GLU A 420 50.38 15.26 6.77
CA GLU A 420 51.55 15.82 6.08
C GLU A 420 51.37 17.30 5.76
N ARG A 421 50.19 17.69 5.26
CA ARG A 421 49.87 19.12 5.01
C ARG A 421 49.85 19.94 6.28
N GLU A 422 49.35 19.39 7.37
CA GLU A 422 49.29 20.08 8.66
C GLU A 422 50.69 20.27 9.25
N ILE A 423 51.57 19.27 9.13
CA ILE A 423 52.99 19.37 9.47
C ILE A 423 53.68 20.45 8.61
N GLU A 424 53.42 20.47 7.30
CA GLU A 424 54.02 21.47 6.41
C GLU A 424 53.50 22.89 6.71
N ILE A 425 52.21 23.04 7.00
CA ILE A 425 51.63 24.33 7.44
C ILE A 425 52.29 24.76 8.76
N GLN A 426 52.45 23.86 9.73
CA GLN A 426 53.15 24.18 10.98
C GLN A 426 54.58 24.65 10.72
N ARG A 427 55.33 23.93 9.88
CA ARG A 427 56.69 24.31 9.47
C ARG A 427 56.74 25.70 8.83
N LEU A 428 55.85 25.98 7.88
CA LEU A 428 55.76 27.28 7.22
C LEU A 428 55.35 28.40 8.20
N THR A 429 54.48 28.11 9.18
CA THR A 429 54.13 29.09 10.22
C THR A 429 55.31 29.40 11.14
N GLU A 430 56.13 28.41 11.46
CA GLU A 430 57.36 28.61 12.24
C GLU A 430 58.41 29.41 11.46
N GLU A 431 58.62 29.07 10.17
CA GLU A 431 59.51 29.83 9.28
C GLU A 431 59.04 31.28 9.15
N ALA A 432 57.74 31.52 8.95
CA ALA A 432 57.17 32.87 8.88
C ALA A 432 57.35 33.64 10.21
N ALA A 433 57.21 32.97 11.35
CA ALA A 433 57.44 33.56 12.66
C ALA A 433 58.93 33.91 12.88
N GLN A 434 59.86 33.07 12.43
CA GLN A 434 61.29 33.34 12.47
C GLN A 434 61.64 34.54 11.60
N LEU A 435 61.18 34.55 10.35
CA LEU A 435 61.44 35.64 9.40
C LEU A 435 60.86 36.97 9.90
N LYS A 436 59.69 36.94 10.55
CA LYS A 436 59.14 38.11 11.24
C LYS A 436 60.05 38.61 12.35
N ARG A 437 60.58 37.72 13.21
CA ARG A 437 61.53 38.10 14.28
C ARG A 437 62.81 38.70 13.72
N GLU A 438 63.32 38.20 12.60
CA GLU A 438 64.48 38.76 11.92
C GLU A 438 64.19 40.15 11.36
N LYS A 439 63.06 40.32 10.67
CA LYS A 439 62.60 41.64 10.19
C LYS A 439 62.41 42.63 11.33
N ASP A 440 61.85 42.20 12.45
CA ASP A 440 61.66 43.05 13.63
C ASP A 440 63.03 43.45 14.24
N LYS A 441 64.03 42.56 14.22
CA LYS A 441 65.41 42.89 14.61
C LYS A 441 66.05 43.90 13.65
N ASP A 442 65.90 43.70 12.35
CA ASP A 442 66.42 44.62 11.33
C ASP A 442 65.77 46.01 11.46
N LEU A 443 64.45 46.05 11.68
CA LEU A 443 63.71 47.30 11.93
C LEU A 443 64.19 47.98 13.21
N ALA A 444 64.47 47.21 14.28
CA ALA A 444 65.03 47.76 15.51
C ALA A 444 66.45 48.32 15.30
N GLN A 445 67.29 47.66 14.50
CA GLN A 445 68.61 48.17 14.13
C GLN A 445 68.50 49.44 13.30
N ILE A 446 67.62 49.47 12.29
CA ILE A 446 67.36 50.68 11.50
C ILE A 446 66.86 51.82 12.39
N ALA A 447 65.97 51.53 13.35
CA ALA A 447 65.48 52.52 14.31
C ALA A 447 66.60 53.06 15.22
N GLN A 448 67.56 52.20 15.62
CA GLN A 448 68.74 52.64 16.35
C GLN A 448 69.64 53.53 15.49
N PHE A 449 69.94 53.12 14.26
CA PHE A 449 70.74 53.92 13.33
C PHE A 449 70.08 55.27 13.00
N THR A 450 68.76 55.31 12.81
CA THR A 450 68.06 56.58 12.57
C THR A 450 68.06 57.47 13.80
N ALA A 451 67.94 56.92 15.01
CA ALA A 451 68.06 57.69 16.25
C ALA A 451 69.48 58.24 16.46
N GLU A 452 70.52 57.46 16.16
CA GLU A 452 71.92 57.90 16.20
C GLU A 452 72.19 59.00 15.16
N TYR A 453 71.70 58.82 13.93
CA TYR A 453 71.81 59.83 12.89
C TYR A 453 71.07 61.12 13.26
N GLN A 454 69.89 61.02 13.87
CA GLN A 454 69.16 62.18 14.39
C GLN A 454 69.96 62.89 15.48
N ARG A 455 70.54 62.16 16.44
CA ARG A 455 71.43 62.77 17.46
C ARG A 455 72.65 63.45 16.86
N GLN A 456 73.26 62.84 15.83
CA GLN A 456 74.37 63.47 15.10
C GLN A 456 73.91 64.76 14.41
N LYS A 457 72.73 64.77 13.80
CA LYS A 457 72.16 65.96 13.16
C LYS A 457 71.76 67.05 14.16
N GLU A 458 71.19 66.67 15.30
CA GLU A 458 70.91 67.60 16.39
C GLU A 458 72.19 68.21 16.94
N PHE A 459 73.25 67.42 17.08
CA PHE A 459 74.57 67.91 17.47
C PHE A 459 75.18 68.85 16.42
N GLU A 460 75.11 68.49 15.14
CA GLU A 460 75.58 69.35 14.04
C GLU A 460 74.80 70.68 14.00
N ILE A 461 73.48 70.64 14.17
CA ILE A 461 72.62 71.84 14.28
C ILE A 461 73.00 72.66 15.51
N ALA A 462 73.26 72.03 16.65
CA ALA A 462 73.70 72.73 17.86
C ALA A 462 75.05 73.45 17.65
N VAL A 463 76.02 72.77 17.04
CA VAL A 463 77.33 73.36 16.70
C VAL A 463 77.17 74.53 15.72
N LEU A 464 76.34 74.38 14.68
CA LEU A 464 76.08 75.46 13.72
C LEU A 464 75.35 76.65 14.37
N ASN A 465 74.46 76.40 15.34
CA ASN A 465 73.81 77.46 16.10
C ASN A 465 74.82 78.20 17.00
N ASP A 466 75.70 77.48 17.70
CA ASP A 466 76.77 78.08 18.50
C ASP A 466 77.71 78.93 17.62
N GLU A 467 78.05 78.44 16.42
CA GLU A 467 78.84 79.19 15.43
C GLU A 467 78.10 80.42 14.91
N ALA A 468 76.79 80.30 14.63
CA ALA A 468 75.96 81.44 14.22
C ALA A 468 75.87 82.50 15.32
N ASP A 469 75.74 82.10 16.59
CA ASP A 469 75.74 83.00 17.74
C ASP A 469 77.09 83.70 17.91
N LEU A 470 78.20 82.97 17.75
CA LEU A 470 79.55 83.55 17.74
C LEU A 470 79.71 84.57 16.61
N LEU A 471 79.30 84.26 15.38
CA LEU A 471 79.32 85.20 14.26
C LEU A 471 78.43 86.42 14.52
N GLN A 472 77.30 86.25 15.20
CA GLN A 472 76.42 87.35 15.57
C GLN A 472 77.05 88.23 16.66
N GLN A 473 77.77 87.64 17.61
CA GLN A 473 78.56 88.37 18.60
C GLN A 473 79.73 89.11 17.95
N GLU A 474 80.48 88.47 17.05
CA GLU A 474 81.54 89.12 16.28
C GLU A 474 81.00 90.29 15.47
N LYS A 475 79.85 90.13 14.80
CA LYS A 475 79.16 91.22 14.10
C LYS A 475 78.82 92.36 15.04
N LYS A 476 78.31 92.08 16.25
CA LYS A 476 78.02 93.13 17.27
C LYS A 476 79.31 93.83 17.72
N ILE A 477 80.41 93.10 17.91
CA ILE A 477 81.71 93.68 18.29
C ILE A 477 82.26 94.56 17.16
N ILE A 478 82.21 94.08 15.92
CA ILE A 478 82.65 94.86 14.75
C ILE A 478 81.78 96.11 14.59
N GLN A 479 80.47 95.98 14.73
CA GLN A 479 79.56 97.12 14.67
C GLN A 479 79.86 98.13 15.77
N ALA A 480 80.04 97.68 17.02
CA ALA A 480 80.40 98.56 18.14
C ALA A 480 81.74 99.28 17.92
N ARG A 481 82.76 98.59 17.38
CA ARG A 481 84.04 99.21 16.99
C ARG A 481 83.90 100.22 15.86
N LEU A 482 83.01 99.94 14.91
CA LEU A 482 82.74 100.82 13.78
C LEU A 482 82.01 102.08 14.26
N ASP A 483 81.02 101.92 15.16
CA ASP A 483 80.32 103.03 15.80
C ASP A 483 81.29 103.87 16.68
N GLU A 484 82.21 103.24 17.41
CA GLU A 484 83.28 103.89 18.17
C GLU A 484 84.21 104.71 17.26
N ARG A 485 84.68 104.10 16.16
CA ARG A 485 85.47 104.79 15.12
C ARG A 485 84.72 105.96 14.49
N LEU A 486 83.43 105.80 14.22
CA LEU A 486 82.60 106.88 13.69
C LEU A 486 82.45 108.02 14.71
N ALA A 487 82.32 107.70 16.01
CA ALA A 487 82.29 108.70 17.07
C ALA A 487 83.64 109.43 17.22
N GLU A 488 84.76 108.72 17.11
CA GLU A 488 86.11 109.33 17.07
C GLU A 488 86.27 110.26 15.87
N ILE A 489 85.86 109.83 14.68
CA ILE A 489 85.88 110.67 13.47
C ILE A 489 84.99 111.91 13.65
N ALA A 490 83.81 111.77 14.26
CA ALA A 490 82.94 112.90 14.55
C ALA A 490 83.57 113.90 15.54
N LEU A 491 84.27 113.41 16.57
CA LEU A 491 85.03 114.25 17.50
C LEU A 491 86.21 114.95 16.81
N GLN A 492 86.94 114.23 15.95
CA GLN A 492 88.01 114.81 15.14
C GLN A 492 87.48 115.87 14.18
N ALA A 493 86.33 115.64 13.54
CA ALA A 493 85.68 116.62 12.67
C ALA A 493 85.28 117.88 13.45
N GLN A 494 84.73 117.74 14.66
CA GLN A 494 84.45 118.90 15.53
C GLN A 494 85.73 119.64 15.96
N ALA A 495 86.83 118.93 16.23
CA ALA A 495 88.10 119.54 16.55
C ALA A 495 88.69 120.30 15.35
N ILE A 496 88.58 119.74 14.14
CA ILE A 496 88.96 120.40 12.89
C ILE A 496 88.10 121.66 12.68
N GLU A 497 86.78 121.57 12.86
CA GLU A 497 85.88 122.72 12.70
C GLU A 497 86.20 123.84 13.70
N ARG A 498 86.56 123.50 14.94
CA ARG A 498 87.08 124.46 15.93
C ARG A 498 88.39 125.10 15.47
N LEU A 499 89.36 124.29 15.04
CA LEU A 499 90.64 124.79 14.53
C LEU A 499 90.47 125.66 13.28
N GLU A 500 89.56 125.31 12.37
CA GLU A 500 89.21 126.13 11.21
C GLU A 500 88.55 127.45 11.63
N SER A 501 87.68 127.43 12.65
CA SER A 501 87.08 128.65 13.21
C SER A 501 88.13 129.54 13.86
N ASP A 502 89.08 128.96 14.60
CA ASP A 502 90.19 129.68 15.23
C ASP A 502 91.14 130.26 14.17
N LEU A 503 91.36 129.54 13.07
CA LEU A 503 92.19 130.01 11.95
C LEU A 503 91.49 131.11 11.14
N ARG A 504 90.16 131.05 10.98
CA ARG A 504 89.36 132.16 10.43
C ARG A 504 89.40 133.39 11.34
N ASN A 505 89.32 133.20 12.65
CA ASN A 505 89.42 134.29 13.62
C ASN A 505 90.83 134.90 13.64
N ALA A 506 91.88 134.08 13.59
CA ALA A 506 93.27 134.54 13.51
C ALA A 506 93.57 135.28 12.21
N THR A 507 93.04 134.82 11.08
CA THR A 507 93.19 135.53 9.79
C THR A 507 92.38 136.82 9.74
N ALA A 508 91.21 136.88 10.38
CA ALA A 508 90.45 138.12 10.57
C ALA A 508 91.19 139.12 11.47
N CYS A 509 91.75 138.68 12.61
CA CYS A 509 92.57 139.53 13.49
C CYS A 509 93.82 140.05 12.77
N SER A 510 94.53 139.19 12.02
CA SER A 510 95.69 139.58 11.20
C SER A 510 95.32 140.60 10.11
N ALA A 511 94.14 140.47 9.49
CA ALA A 511 93.65 141.44 8.51
C ALA A 511 93.32 142.79 9.16
N THR A 512 92.69 142.81 10.33
CA THR A 512 92.40 144.05 11.07
C THR A 512 93.66 144.73 11.58
N GLU A 513 94.66 143.97 12.04
CA GLU A 513 95.96 144.52 12.46
C GLU A 513 96.71 145.15 11.27
N LYS A 514 96.73 144.49 10.11
CA LYS A 514 97.31 145.06 8.88
C LYS A 514 96.60 146.33 8.42
N GLN A 515 95.29 146.41 8.61
CA GLN A 515 94.51 147.59 8.25
C GLN A 515 94.77 148.75 9.22
N SER A 516 94.87 148.48 10.52
CA SER A 516 95.26 149.49 11.53
C SER A 516 96.69 150.00 11.32
N ALA A 517 97.64 149.12 11.01
CA ALA A 517 99.02 149.49 10.73
C ALA A 517 99.15 150.35 9.46
N LYS A 518 98.29 150.11 8.47
CA LYS A 518 98.22 150.93 7.24
C LYS A 518 97.65 152.32 7.53
N GLU A 519 96.59 152.41 8.32
CA GLU A 519 95.97 153.69 8.72
C GLU A 519 96.91 154.53 9.60
N GLU A 520 97.71 153.89 10.45
CA GLU A 520 98.69 154.55 11.31
C GLU A 520 99.91 155.06 10.51
N ALA A 521 100.37 154.31 9.51
CA ALA A 521 101.40 154.75 8.58
C ALA A 521 100.94 155.96 7.72
N GLU A 522 99.67 155.99 7.30
CA GLU A 522 99.08 157.12 6.56
C GLU A 522 98.86 158.37 7.43
N ARG A 523 98.75 158.22 8.76
CA ARG A 523 98.71 159.36 9.69
C ARG A 523 100.09 160.00 9.85
N ILE A 524 101.13 159.18 10.04
CA ILE A 524 102.52 159.64 10.17
C ILE A 524 102.99 160.34 8.90
N ALA A 525 102.61 159.84 7.72
CA ALA A 525 102.94 160.47 6.43
C ALA A 525 102.33 161.88 6.27
N ARG A 526 101.13 162.13 6.83
CA ARG A 526 100.49 163.46 6.81
C ARG A 526 101.13 164.43 7.79
N GLU A 527 101.51 163.97 8.97
CA GLU A 527 102.17 164.80 9.99
C GLU A 527 103.56 165.28 9.49
N MET A 528 104.39 164.39 8.92
CA MET A 528 105.69 164.80 8.36
C MET A 528 105.58 165.73 7.14
N GLY A 529 104.53 165.60 6.32
CA GLY A 529 104.30 166.49 5.17
C GLY A 529 104.06 167.95 5.57
N THR A 530 103.50 168.19 6.76
CA THR A 530 103.24 169.55 7.27
C THR A 530 104.46 170.18 7.95
N GLU A 531 105.38 169.38 8.50
CA GLU A 531 106.60 169.88 9.11
C GLU A 531 107.65 170.29 8.06
N ILE A 532 107.70 169.60 6.91
CA ILE A 532 108.62 169.91 5.82
C ILE A 532 108.25 171.24 5.13
N THR A 533 106.96 171.53 4.96
CA THR A 533 106.52 172.81 4.36
C THR A 533 106.75 173.99 5.30
N ALA A 534 106.56 173.82 6.62
CA ALA A 534 106.83 174.85 7.61
C ALA A 534 108.32 175.20 7.75
N LEU A 535 109.22 174.22 7.58
CA LEU A 535 110.67 174.44 7.59
C LEU A 535 111.16 175.14 6.31
N ASN A 536 110.56 174.87 5.16
CA ASN A 536 110.94 175.48 3.90
C ASN A 536 110.57 176.97 3.83
N ASP A 537 109.41 177.36 4.38
CA ASP A 537 109.00 178.77 4.48
C ASP A 537 109.88 179.60 5.43
N ARG A 538 110.44 178.97 6.47
CA ARG A 538 111.40 179.60 7.39
C ARG A 538 112.78 179.81 6.75
N LEU A 539 113.22 178.88 5.91
CA LEU A 539 114.47 179.01 5.17
C LEU A 539 114.39 180.11 4.11
N SER A 540 113.25 180.22 3.39
CA SER A 540 113.05 181.27 2.37
C SER A 540 113.06 182.69 2.95
N LYS A 541 112.56 182.89 4.17
CA LYS A 541 112.59 184.21 4.85
C LYS A 541 113.98 184.62 5.34
N LEU A 542 114.85 183.67 5.65
CA LEU A 542 116.22 183.95 6.09
C LEU A 542 117.16 184.25 4.91
N THR A 543 116.94 183.63 3.75
CA THR A 543 117.69 183.95 2.52
C THR A 543 117.36 185.33 1.95
N GLU A 544 116.12 185.80 2.12
CA GLU A 544 115.71 187.15 1.68
C GLU A 544 116.28 188.27 2.58
N GLN A 545 116.55 187.99 3.85
CA GLN A 545 117.22 188.94 4.76
C GLN A 545 118.73 189.05 4.52
N LEU A 546 119.37 187.99 4.02
CA LEU A 546 120.80 187.99 3.76
C LEU A 546 121.18 188.76 2.48
N THR A 547 120.33 188.74 1.45
CA THR A 547 120.57 189.41 0.16
C THR A 547 120.45 190.94 0.23
N VAL A 548 119.71 191.49 1.20
CA VAL A 548 119.66 192.94 1.47
C VAL A 548 120.95 193.44 2.16
N SER A 549 121.66 192.57 2.88
CA SER A 549 122.85 192.93 3.66
C SER A 549 124.17 192.98 2.87
N GLN A 550 124.25 192.34 1.69
CA GLN A 550 125.45 192.29 0.86
C GLN A 550 125.45 193.27 -0.32
N MET A 551 124.50 194.21 -0.35
CA MET A 551 124.49 195.27 -1.36
C MET A 551 125.61 196.30 -1.12
N PRO A 552 126.41 196.65 -2.14
CA PRO A 552 127.35 197.77 -2.08
C PRO A 552 126.65 199.10 -1.78
N TRP A 553 127.32 199.94 -1.00
CA TRP A 553 126.81 201.19 -0.40
C TRP A 553 126.16 202.21 -1.37
N TRP A 554 126.43 202.14 -2.67
CA TRP A 554 125.85 203.03 -3.68
C TRP A 554 124.45 202.61 -4.19
N LYS A 555 123.92 201.44 -3.80
CA LYS A 555 122.59 200.93 -4.23
C LYS A 555 121.44 201.14 -3.24
N ARG A 556 121.68 201.78 -2.08
CA ARG A 556 120.64 202.09 -1.07
C ARG A 556 119.81 203.34 -1.35
N TRP A 557 120.09 204.08 -2.43
CA TRP A 557 119.46 205.39 -2.71
C TRP A 557 118.33 205.38 -3.74
N LEU A 558 117.92 204.21 -4.26
CA LEU A 558 117.03 204.15 -5.44
C LEU A 558 115.77 203.28 -5.31
N MET A 559 115.38 202.83 -4.11
CA MET A 559 114.11 202.10 -3.95
C MET A 559 113.08 202.91 -3.14
N PRO A 560 111.88 203.17 -3.69
CA PRO A 560 110.76 203.76 -2.97
C PRO A 560 110.11 202.74 -2.02
N SER A 561 109.62 203.25 -0.89
CA SER A 561 108.70 202.59 0.02
C SER A 561 107.25 202.84 -0.43
N PRO A 562 106.27 202.01 -0.07
CA PRO A 562 106.26 200.57 0.27
C PRO A 562 105.70 199.70 -0.87
#